data_AF-A0A348VT33-F1
#
_entry.id   AF-A0A348VT33-F1
#
_cell.length_a   1.000
_cell.length_b   1.000
_cell.length_c   1.000
_cell.angle_alpha   90.00
_cell.angle_beta   90.00
_cell.angle_gamma   90.00
#
_symmetry.space_group_name_H-M   'P 1'
#
loop_
_entity.id
_entity.type
_entity.pdbx_description
1 polymer ?
#
loop_
_entity_poly.entity_id
_entity_poly.type
_entity_poly.pdbx_seq_one_letter_code
_entity_poly.pdbx_strand_id
1 'polypeptide(L)'
;MIYKPKAEELNAMLAESGQARDMWAEGFLAVVKRVLLKDPLRYRSFGPWWWLVKAAFLKRDEAAFGQTIEDEWTETMTYGDETLDLLAAFAYQDAQVGRGIMHEAQHVLDTDEDPIKFFSNDEDMEQRAAVKKP
;
A
#
# COMPACT_ATOMS: atom_id res chain seq x y z
N MET A 1 -12.16 6.49 8.74
CA MET A 1 -11.84 7.62 7.85
C MET A 1 -10.35 7.62 7.61
N ILE A 2 -9.96 7.90 6.36
CA ILE A 2 -8.62 7.72 5.81
C ILE A 2 -8.20 9.07 5.25
N TYR A 3 -7.10 9.62 5.72
CA TYR A 3 -6.56 10.90 5.26
C TYR A 3 -5.39 10.65 4.32
N LYS A 4 -5.33 11.34 3.17
CA LYS A 4 -4.13 11.34 2.31
C LYS A 4 -3.09 12.26 2.97
N PRO A 5 -1.97 11.72 3.52
CA PRO A 5 -1.01 12.55 4.25
C PRO A 5 -0.40 13.63 3.36
N LYS A 6 0.01 14.75 3.94
CA LYS A 6 0.77 15.76 3.21
C LYS A 6 2.19 15.27 2.94
N ALA A 7 2.77 15.69 1.81
CA ALA A 7 4.16 15.34 1.49
C ALA A 7 5.16 15.77 2.58
N GLU A 8 4.90 16.87 3.29
CA GLU A 8 5.71 17.33 4.43
C GLU A 8 5.72 16.33 5.59
N GLU A 9 4.56 15.75 5.92
CA GLU A 9 4.42 14.75 6.98
C GLU A 9 5.18 13.46 6.63
N LEU A 10 5.11 13.04 5.37
CA LEU A 10 5.83 11.87 4.87
C LEU A 10 7.35 12.08 4.88
N ASN A 11 7.82 13.26 4.48
CA ASN A 11 9.24 13.59 4.53
C ASN A 11 9.75 13.68 5.98
N ALA A 12 8.94 14.17 6.92
CA ALA A 12 9.29 14.14 8.34
C ALA A 12 9.42 12.71 8.85
N MET A 13 8.48 11.82 8.53
CA MET A 13 8.55 10.39 8.90
C MET A 13 9.80 9.70 8.34
N LEU A 14 10.20 10.03 7.10
CA LEU A 14 11.44 9.53 6.53
C LEU A 14 12.67 10.07 7.26
N ALA A 15 12.69 11.36 7.58
CA ALA A 15 13.80 11.97 8.34
C ALA A 15 13.94 11.34 9.74
N GLU A 16 12.84 11.05 10.41
CA GLU A 16 12.81 10.36 11.71
C GLU A 16 13.36 8.93 11.64
N SER A 17 13.21 8.24 10.50
CA SER A 17 13.81 6.92 10.31
C SER A 17 15.34 6.94 10.28
N GLY A 18 15.95 8.10 9.96
CA GLY A 18 17.39 8.25 9.77
C GLY A 18 17.95 7.52 8.54
N GLN A 19 17.10 6.94 7.69
CA GLN A 19 17.50 6.19 6.51
C GLN A 19 17.53 7.07 5.25
N ALA A 20 18.39 6.72 4.30
CA ALA A 20 18.32 7.27 2.95
C ALA A 20 17.04 6.81 2.24
N ARG A 21 16.51 7.63 1.33
CA ARG A 21 15.24 7.38 0.59
C ARG A 21 15.19 5.99 -0.01
N ASP A 22 16.18 5.65 -0.83
CA ASP A 22 16.22 4.37 -1.55
C ASP A 22 16.33 3.17 -0.59
N MET A 23 17.16 3.30 0.45
CA MET A 23 17.32 2.25 1.47
C MET A 23 16.03 2.00 2.23
N TRP A 24 15.28 3.06 2.56
CA TRP A 24 13.99 2.95 3.24
C TRP A 24 12.98 2.24 2.32
N ALA A 25 12.88 2.67 1.06
CA ALA A 25 11.95 2.10 0.08
C ALA A 25 12.23 0.61 -0.19
N GLU A 26 13.50 0.24 -0.39
CA GLU A 26 13.91 -1.16 -0.58
C GLU A 26 13.63 -2.00 0.66
N GLY A 27 13.94 -1.48 1.84
CA GLY A 27 13.68 -2.15 3.11
C GLY A 27 12.19 -2.41 3.33
N PHE A 28 11.36 -1.40 3.07
CA PHE A 28 9.91 -1.52 3.15
C PHE A 28 9.37 -2.57 2.19
N LEU A 29 9.73 -2.50 0.90
CA LEU A 29 9.29 -3.48 -0.11
C LEU A 29 9.75 -4.91 0.24
N ALA A 30 10.95 -5.09 0.79
CA ALA A 30 11.42 -6.40 1.23
C ALA A 30 10.56 -6.98 2.38
N VAL A 31 10.14 -6.13 3.33
CA VAL A 31 9.22 -6.53 4.41
C VAL A 31 7.84 -6.85 3.85
N VAL A 32 7.28 -5.97 3.02
CA VAL A 32 5.97 -6.19 2.38
C VAL A 32 5.96 -7.50 1.61
N LYS A 33 6.98 -7.75 0.79
CA LYS A 33 7.09 -8.99 0.01
C LYS A 33 7.00 -10.23 0.92
N ARG A 34 7.78 -10.25 2.00
CA ARG A 34 7.78 -11.36 2.96
C ARG A 34 6.41 -11.58 3.59
N VAL A 35 5.72 -10.50 3.97
CA VAL A 35 4.39 -10.54 4.57
C VAL A 35 3.37 -11.09 3.56
N LEU A 36 3.31 -10.55 2.35
CA LEU A 36 2.31 -10.91 1.34
C LEU A 36 2.50 -12.32 0.78
N LEU A 37 3.76 -12.80 0.67
CA LEU A 37 4.01 -14.20 0.31
C LEU A 37 3.42 -15.16 1.37
N LYS A 38 3.43 -14.77 2.65
CA LYS A 38 2.89 -15.56 3.77
C LYS A 38 1.38 -15.38 3.95
N ASP A 39 0.85 -14.19 3.78
CA ASP A 39 -0.55 -13.87 3.98
C ASP A 39 -0.98 -12.86 2.89
N PRO A 40 -1.44 -13.36 1.72
CA PRO A 40 -1.75 -12.49 0.60
C PRO A 40 -2.80 -11.42 0.96
N LEU A 41 -3.80 -11.76 1.78
CA LEU A 41 -4.88 -10.86 2.19
C LEU A 41 -4.41 -9.61 2.95
N ARG A 42 -3.16 -9.58 3.42
CA ARG A 42 -2.55 -8.39 4.02
C ARG A 42 -2.43 -7.22 3.04
N TYR A 43 -2.51 -7.46 1.73
CA TYR A 43 -2.50 -6.38 0.75
C TYR A 43 -3.64 -5.37 1.00
N ARG A 44 -4.79 -5.85 1.51
CA ARG A 44 -5.94 -5.02 1.84
C ARG A 44 -5.63 -3.97 2.89
N SER A 45 -4.67 -4.21 3.79
CA SER A 45 -4.25 -3.20 4.77
C SER A 45 -3.59 -1.96 4.15
N PHE A 46 -3.18 -2.00 2.88
CA PHE A 46 -2.71 -0.82 2.14
C PHE A 46 -3.85 0.01 1.53
N GLY A 47 -5.09 -0.51 1.50
CA GLY A 47 -6.22 0.16 0.88
C GLY A 47 -5.88 0.64 -0.54
N PRO A 48 -6.22 1.88 -0.92
CA PRO A 48 -6.01 2.38 -2.28
C PRO A 48 -4.53 2.55 -2.64
N TRP A 49 -3.63 2.67 -1.65
CA TRP A 49 -2.18 2.73 -1.89
C TRP A 49 -1.58 1.39 -2.31
N TRP A 50 -2.34 0.29 -2.23
CA TRP A 50 -1.87 -1.02 -2.69
C TRP A 50 -1.35 -0.97 -4.14
N TRP A 51 -2.04 -0.24 -5.01
CA TRP A 51 -1.68 -0.14 -6.42
C TRP A 51 -0.31 0.51 -6.64
N LEU A 52 0.05 1.50 -5.82
CA LEU A 52 1.37 2.13 -5.85
C LEU A 52 2.47 1.17 -5.35
N VAL A 53 2.18 0.39 -4.31
CA VAL A 53 3.09 -0.65 -3.81
C VAL A 53 3.31 -1.73 -4.87
N LYS A 54 2.23 -2.20 -5.54
CA LYS A 54 2.30 -3.18 -6.62
C LYS A 54 3.07 -2.64 -7.81
N ALA A 55 2.85 -1.38 -8.20
CA ALA A 55 3.61 -0.72 -9.25
C ALA A 55 5.11 -0.62 -8.92
N ALA A 56 5.47 -0.36 -7.66
CA ALA A 56 6.86 -0.33 -7.20
C ALA A 56 7.54 -1.72 -7.28
N PHE A 57 6.80 -2.80 -7.05
CA PHE A 57 7.30 -4.17 -7.30
C PHE A 57 7.51 -4.42 -8.80
N LEU A 58 6.54 -4.06 -9.65
CA LEU A 58 6.64 -4.26 -11.09
C LEU A 58 7.80 -3.50 -11.74
N LYS A 59 8.09 -2.28 -11.28
CA LYS A 59 9.28 -1.51 -11.71
C LYS A 59 10.61 -2.21 -11.40
N ARG A 60 10.61 -3.18 -10.48
CA ARG A 60 11.77 -3.99 -10.07
C ARG A 60 11.71 -5.41 -10.66
N ASP A 61 10.93 -5.62 -11.72
CA ASP A 61 10.69 -6.92 -12.36
C ASP A 61 10.12 -7.99 -11.41
N GLU A 62 9.45 -7.58 -10.33
CA GLU A 62 8.86 -8.48 -9.34
C GLU A 62 7.36 -8.70 -9.63
N ALA A 63 7.04 -9.82 -10.28
CA ALA A 63 5.67 -10.18 -10.65
C ALA A 63 4.96 -11.13 -9.67
N ALA A 64 5.50 -11.37 -8.46
CA ALA A 64 4.92 -12.33 -7.51
C ALA A 64 3.50 -11.99 -7.03
N PHE A 65 3.07 -10.74 -7.22
CA PHE A 65 1.75 -10.24 -6.84
C PHE A 65 0.84 -10.00 -8.05
N GLY A 66 1.23 -10.54 -9.21
CA GLY A 66 0.56 -10.33 -10.48
C GLY A 66 0.99 -9.03 -11.16
N GLN A 67 0.44 -8.76 -12.34
CA GLN A 67 0.90 -7.69 -13.25
C GLN A 67 -0.15 -6.60 -13.48
N THR A 68 -1.38 -6.79 -13.00
CA THR A 68 -2.48 -5.84 -13.20
C THR A 68 -2.40 -4.69 -12.21
N ILE A 69 -2.49 -3.45 -12.70
CA ILE A 69 -2.60 -2.22 -11.92
C ILE A 69 -3.94 -1.54 -12.26
N GLU A 70 -4.56 -0.91 -11.28
CA GLU A 70 -5.72 -0.04 -11.48
C GLU A 70 -5.25 1.42 -11.61
N ASP A 71 -5.35 1.96 -12.82
CA ASP A 71 -4.74 3.25 -13.18
C ASP A 71 -5.41 4.43 -12.45
N GLU A 72 -6.73 4.42 -12.29
CA GLU A 72 -7.50 5.52 -11.67
C GLU A 72 -7.04 5.82 -10.23
N TRP A 73 -6.87 4.78 -9.41
CA TRP A 73 -6.41 4.94 -8.03
C TRP A 73 -4.93 5.30 -7.96
N THR A 74 -4.13 4.77 -8.89
CA THR A 74 -2.70 5.09 -8.98
C THR A 74 -2.51 6.59 -9.25
N GLU A 75 -3.24 7.14 -10.22
CA GLU A 75 -3.23 8.56 -10.56
C GLU A 75 -3.74 9.46 -9.42
N THR A 76 -4.80 9.03 -8.73
CA THR A 76 -5.39 9.79 -7.63
C THR A 76 -4.47 9.82 -6.39
N MET A 77 -3.82 8.70 -6.10
CA MET A 77 -3.09 8.51 -4.84
C MET A 77 -1.62 8.91 -4.92
N THR A 78 -1.02 8.91 -6.12
CA THR A 78 0.41 9.21 -6.27
C THR A 78 0.78 10.62 -5.80
N TYR A 79 2.03 10.76 -5.36
CA TYR A 79 2.74 12.01 -5.06
C TYR A 79 3.74 12.37 -6.17
N GLY A 80 3.84 11.56 -7.23
CA GLY A 80 4.87 11.69 -8.27
C GLY A 80 6.28 11.30 -7.80
N ASP A 81 6.41 10.78 -6.58
CA ASP A 81 7.64 10.31 -5.97
C ASP A 81 7.38 8.95 -5.31
N GLU A 82 8.08 7.92 -5.78
CA GLU A 82 7.86 6.54 -5.33
C GLU A 82 8.14 6.35 -3.82
N THR A 83 9.11 7.06 -3.25
CA THR A 83 9.38 6.95 -1.82
C THR A 83 8.23 7.54 -1.02
N LEU A 84 7.66 8.67 -1.45
CA LEU A 84 6.48 9.25 -0.81
C LEU A 84 5.25 8.35 -0.97
N ASP A 85 5.05 7.74 -2.14
CA ASP A 85 3.98 6.79 -2.40
C ASP A 85 4.05 5.59 -1.43
N LEU A 86 5.25 5.04 -1.24
CA LEU A 86 5.50 3.93 -0.32
C LEU A 86 5.41 4.34 1.15
N LEU A 87 5.84 5.54 1.52
CA LEU A 87 5.67 6.10 2.87
C LEU A 87 4.18 6.27 3.20
N ALA A 88 3.37 6.76 2.26
CA ALA A 88 1.93 6.88 2.45
C ALA A 88 1.27 5.50 2.62
N ALA A 89 1.67 4.52 1.81
CA ALA A 89 1.22 3.14 1.96
C ALA A 89 1.59 2.56 3.34
N PHE A 90 2.82 2.80 3.81
CA PHE A 90 3.27 2.39 5.14
C PHE A 90 2.46 3.05 6.26
N ALA A 91 2.32 4.37 6.25
CA ALA A 91 1.57 5.11 7.26
C ALA A 91 0.11 4.62 7.33
N TYR A 92 -0.47 4.35 6.17
CA TYR A 92 -1.82 3.80 6.11
C TYR A 92 -1.90 2.40 6.73
N GLN A 93 -1.01 1.50 6.31
CA GLN A 93 -0.96 0.14 6.79
C GLN A 93 -0.71 0.07 8.30
N ASP A 94 0.19 0.89 8.84
CA ASP A 94 0.50 0.97 10.27
C ASP A 94 -0.74 1.36 11.08
N ALA A 95 -1.52 2.35 10.61
CA ALA A 95 -2.78 2.72 11.23
C ALA A 95 -3.82 1.58 11.23
N GLN A 96 -3.88 0.79 10.15
CA GLN A 96 -4.78 -0.36 10.05
C GLN A 96 -4.33 -1.51 10.98
N VAL A 97 -3.02 -1.73 11.10
CA VAL A 97 -2.43 -2.68 12.05
C VAL A 97 -2.75 -2.26 13.49
N GLY A 98 -2.57 -0.98 13.84
CA GLY A 98 -2.89 -0.45 15.17
C GLY A 98 -4.37 -0.58 15.55
N ARG A 99 -5.27 -0.63 14.55
CA ARG A 99 -6.71 -0.87 14.72
C ARG A 99 -7.11 -2.35 14.69
N GLY A 100 -6.18 -3.26 14.39
CA GLY A 100 -6.45 -4.70 14.28
C GLY A 100 -7.23 -5.13 13.03
N ILE A 101 -7.39 -4.26 12.04
CA ILE A 101 -8.23 -4.48 10.84
C ILE A 101 -7.39 -4.73 9.58
N MET A 102 -6.48 -5.70 9.67
CA MET A 102 -5.42 -5.95 8.67
C MET A 102 -5.89 -6.69 7.41
N HIS A 103 -7.12 -7.22 7.42
CA HIS A 103 -7.74 -7.94 6.29
C HIS A 103 -9.04 -7.29 5.81
N GLU A 104 -9.40 -6.14 6.40
CA GLU A 104 -10.59 -5.37 6.02
C GLU A 104 -10.43 -4.91 4.58
N ALA A 105 -11.41 -5.24 3.74
CA ALA A 105 -11.39 -4.91 2.32
C ALA A 105 -12.03 -3.54 2.05
N GLN A 106 -12.87 -3.04 2.96
CA GLN A 106 -13.56 -1.78 2.78
C GLN A 106 -12.86 -0.62 3.49
N HIS A 107 -12.66 0.46 2.75
CA HIS A 107 -11.91 1.64 3.16
C HIS A 107 -12.76 2.88 2.86
N VAL A 108 -12.62 3.93 3.67
CA VAL A 108 -13.33 5.21 3.45
C VAL A 108 -12.33 6.35 3.47
N LEU A 109 -12.03 6.88 2.28
CA LEU A 109 -11.21 8.08 2.08
C LEU A 109 -12.01 9.31 2.47
N ASP A 110 -11.44 10.08 3.37
CA ASP A 110 -11.95 11.38 3.78
C ASP A 110 -11.35 12.41 2.83
N THR A 111 -12.21 13.05 2.05
CA THR A 111 -11.84 14.10 1.10
C THR A 111 -12.49 15.41 1.54
N ASP A 112 -12.02 16.54 1.01
CA ASP A 112 -12.61 17.85 1.32
C ASP A 112 -14.06 18.00 0.80
N GLU A 113 -14.51 17.07 -0.05
CA GLU A 113 -15.88 17.01 -0.58
C GLU A 113 -16.69 15.93 0.15
N ASP A 114 -16.80 14.73 -0.45
CA ASP A 114 -17.56 13.60 0.06
C ASP A 114 -16.62 12.42 0.36
N PRO A 115 -16.89 11.62 1.41
CA PRO A 115 -16.11 10.44 1.69
C PRO A 115 -16.24 9.40 0.57
N ILE A 116 -15.10 9.01 -0.02
CA ILE A 116 -15.06 8.03 -1.10
C ILE A 116 -14.86 6.63 -0.50
N LYS A 117 -15.74 5.70 -0.86
CA LYS A 117 -15.58 4.28 -0.48
C LYS A 117 -14.63 3.61 -1.47
N PHE A 118 -13.58 3.01 -0.93
CA PHE A 118 -12.66 2.15 -1.68
C PHE A 118 -12.84 0.69 -1.23
N PHE A 119 -12.78 -0.24 -2.17
CA PHE A 119 -12.83 -1.66 -1.89
C PHE A 119 -11.60 -2.36 -2.48
N SER A 120 -10.76 -2.92 -1.61
CA SER A 120 -9.58 -3.68 -2.00
C SER A 120 -10.01 -4.96 -2.71
N ASN A 121 -9.75 -5.04 -4.02
CA ASN A 121 -10.08 -6.21 -4.84
C ASN A 121 -9.03 -6.43 -5.95
N ASP A 122 -7.82 -6.80 -5.56
CA ASP A 122 -6.80 -7.26 -6.50
C ASP A 122 -6.99 -8.75 -6.79
N GLU A 123 -7.49 -9.08 -7.98
CA GLU A 123 -7.81 -10.45 -8.39
C GLU A 123 -6.61 -11.40 -8.22
N ASP A 124 -5.39 -10.96 -8.56
CA ASP A 124 -4.18 -11.79 -8.44
C ASP A 124 -3.94 -12.21 -6.98
N MET A 125 -4.17 -11.27 -6.07
CA MET A 125 -3.98 -11.47 -4.63
C MET A 125 -5.12 -12.29 -4.01
N GLU A 126 -6.36 -12.06 -4.44
CA GLU A 126 -7.53 -12.81 -4.01
C GLU A 126 -7.46 -14.28 -4.44
N GLN A 127 -7.08 -14.54 -5.70
CA GLN A 127 -6.85 -15.90 -6.19
C GLN A 127 -5.72 -16.59 -5.42
N ARG A 128 -4.60 -15.88 -5.18
CA ARG A 128 -3.48 -16.41 -4.38
C ARG A 128 -3.91 -16.77 -2.96
N ALA A 129 -4.76 -15.96 -2.33
CA ALA A 129 -5.32 -16.27 -1.01
C ALA A 129 -6.24 -17.50 -1.05
N ALA A 130 -7.06 -17.64 -2.10
CA ALA A 130 -7.99 -18.75 -2.24
C ALA A 130 -7.31 -20.12 -2.43
N VAL A 131 -6.19 -20.16 -3.17
CA VAL A 131 -5.38 -21.37 -3.37
C VAL A 131 -4.68 -21.82 -2.09
N LYS A 132 -4.49 -20.90 -1.13
CA LYS A 132 -3.78 -21.16 0.13
C LYS A 132 -4.66 -21.75 1.24
N LYS A 133 -5.88 -22.21 0.94
CA LYS A 133 -6.71 -22.97 1.89
C LYS A 133 -5.97 -24.25 2.34
N PRO A 134 -6.05 -24.62 3.63
CA PRO A 134 -5.29 -25.73 4.23
C PRO A 134 -5.55 -27.09 3.58
#